data_AF-A0AAF0I2U8-F1
#
_entry.id   AF-A0AAF0I2U8-F1
#
_cell.length_a   1.000
_cell.length_b   1.000
_cell.length_c   1.000
_cell.angle_alpha   90.00
_cell.angle_beta   90.00
_cell.angle_gamma   90.00
#
_symmetry.space_group_name_H-M   'P 1'
#
loop_
_entity.id
_entity.type
_entity.pdbx_description
1 polymer ?
#
loop_
_entity_poly.entity_id
_entity_poly.type
_entity_poly.pdbx_seq_one_letter_code
_entity_poly.pdbx_strand_id
1 'polypeptide(L)'
;MSDLAFSLSHYLQSAGAAGVVLYFVIFVAVTLMFFPASLLTALSGWLFGAAGGTALALLAGTTSALIAFCISKSQLFPAAARAASRHRYLNSLLSLSQNNALLLILLLRLSSILPFAPLNYALGISGVSFRKYATATVAGLIPGTYVYAAAGSVISDLQVLLHGGFSVRDVLQRADVLTGMAAVAAGLMLLFVINKMFKRITGIPADTRHNKTGDR
;
A
#
# COMPACT_ATOMS: atom_id res chain seq x y z
N MET A 1 24.72 5.95 8.78
CA MET A 1 23.26 5.72 8.59
C MET A 1 22.87 4.26 8.74
N SER A 2 23.76 3.30 8.45
CA SER A 2 23.58 1.86 8.74
C SER A 2 23.32 1.56 10.22
N ASP A 3 24.02 2.24 11.13
CA ASP A 3 23.98 1.89 12.57
C ASP A 3 22.64 2.24 13.23
N LEU A 4 22.01 3.35 12.82
CA LEU A 4 20.73 3.78 13.37
C LEU A 4 19.59 2.83 12.97
N ALA A 5 19.60 2.35 11.72
CA ALA A 5 18.64 1.37 11.23
C ALA A 5 18.80 0.03 11.96
N PHE A 6 20.05 -0.38 12.22
CA PHE A 6 20.35 -1.61 12.93
C PHE A 6 19.94 -1.54 14.42
N SER A 7 20.30 -0.46 15.13
CA SER A 7 19.90 -0.25 16.53
C SER A 7 18.38 -0.16 16.70
N LEU A 8 17.67 0.50 15.77
CA LEU A 8 16.20 0.59 15.83
C LEU A 8 15.53 -0.77 15.59
N SER A 9 16.04 -1.56 14.64
CA SER A 9 15.54 -2.91 14.38
C SER A 9 15.76 -3.83 15.59
N HIS A 10 16.93 -3.77 16.22
CA HIS A 10 17.24 -4.55 17.42
C HIS A 10 16.38 -4.14 18.63
N TYR A 11 16.13 -2.84 18.81
CA TYR A 11 15.28 -2.33 19.90
C TYR A 11 13.79 -2.66 19.72
N LEU A 12 13.29 -2.60 18.48
CA LEU A 12 11.91 -2.97 18.15
C LEU A 12 11.69 -4.48 18.25
N GLN A 13 12.67 -5.29 17.86
CA GLN A 13 12.61 -6.75 17.98
C GLN A 13 12.81 -7.22 19.42
N SER A 14 13.68 -6.57 20.21
CA SER A 14 13.87 -6.90 21.63
C SER A 14 12.68 -6.47 22.51
N ALA A 15 11.89 -5.49 22.07
CA ALA A 15 10.68 -5.04 22.75
C ALA A 15 9.46 -5.97 22.55
N GLY A 16 9.54 -6.97 21.66
CA GLY A 16 8.47 -7.93 21.41
C GLY A 16 7.14 -7.26 21.04
N ALA A 17 6.08 -7.53 21.81
CA ALA A 17 4.74 -6.99 21.57
C ALA A 17 4.67 -5.44 21.61
N ALA A 18 5.51 -4.79 22.43
CA ALA A 18 5.53 -3.33 22.52
C ALA A 18 6.06 -2.67 21.23
N GLY A 19 7.02 -3.30 20.55
CA GLY A 19 7.54 -2.83 19.26
C GLY A 19 6.49 -2.89 18.15
N VAL A 20 5.65 -3.94 18.15
CA VAL A 20 4.53 -4.10 17.20
C VAL A 20 3.49 -2.99 17.39
N VAL A 21 3.10 -2.73 18.64
CA VAL A 21 2.12 -1.67 18.96
C VAL A 21 2.65 -0.29 18.61
N LEU A 22 3.92 -0.01 18.96
CA LEU A 22 4.55 1.27 18.62
C LEU A 22 4.58 1.49 17.11
N TYR A 23 5.01 0.47 16.35
CA TYR A 23 5.05 0.54 14.89
C TYR A 23 3.65 0.78 14.31
N PHE A 24 2.63 0.09 14.81
CA PHE A 24 1.23 0.28 14.39
C PHE A 24 0.79 1.75 14.58
N VAL A 25 1.03 2.33 15.75
CA VAL A 25 0.65 3.72 16.06
C VAL A 25 1.38 4.70 15.14
N ILE A 26 2.69 4.50 14.93
CA ILE A 26 3.49 5.33 14.02
C ILE A 26 2.95 5.22 12.59
N PHE A 27 2.70 4.00 12.10
CA PHE A 27 2.16 3.79 10.76
C PHE A 27 0.85 4.57 10.57
N VAL A 28 -0.08 4.44 11.51
CA VAL A 28 -1.38 5.14 11.45
C VAL A 28 -1.17 6.65 11.44
N ALA A 29 -0.42 7.20 12.39
CA ALA A 29 -0.20 8.65 12.50
C ALA A 29 0.48 9.22 11.24
N VAL A 30 1.55 8.58 10.78
CA VAL A 30 2.37 9.06 9.67
C VAL A 30 1.61 8.96 8.34
N THR A 31 0.81 7.91 8.12
CA THR A 31 -0.02 7.82 6.91
C THR A 31 -1.17 8.83 6.89
N LEU A 32 -1.71 9.23 8.05
CA LEU A 32 -2.66 10.35 8.13
C LEU A 32 -2.03 11.68 7.72
N MET A 33 -0.71 11.84 7.92
CA MET A 33 0.08 13.01 7.51
C MET A 33 0.55 12.93 6.05
N PHE A 34 -0.14 12.18 5.19
CA PHE A 34 0.16 12.06 3.75
C PHE A 34 1.50 11.41 3.41
N PHE A 35 2.14 10.74 4.37
CA PHE A 35 3.34 9.99 4.09
C PHE A 35 3.04 8.75 3.22
N PRO A 36 3.98 8.32 2.35
CA PRO A 36 3.77 7.15 1.50
C PRO A 36 3.60 5.85 2.30
N ALA A 37 2.38 5.31 2.29
CA ALA A 37 2.05 4.05 2.96
C ALA A 37 2.81 2.83 2.39
N SER A 38 3.25 2.89 1.13
CA SER A 38 4.05 1.84 0.48
C SER A 38 5.41 1.65 1.16
N LEU A 39 6.06 2.74 1.56
CA LEU A 39 7.35 2.69 2.26
C LEU A 39 7.20 2.06 3.64
N LEU A 40 6.18 2.47 4.38
CA LEU A 40 5.87 1.86 5.68
C LEU A 40 5.52 0.38 5.50
N THR A 41 4.69 0.02 4.52
CA THR A 41 4.34 -1.38 4.28
C THR A 41 5.54 -2.26 3.92
N ALA A 42 6.50 -1.74 3.14
CA ALA A 42 7.75 -2.45 2.90
C ALA A 42 8.57 -2.57 4.20
N LEU A 43 8.61 -1.51 5.01
CA LEU A 43 9.31 -1.52 6.30
C LEU A 43 8.69 -2.54 7.29
N SER A 44 7.38 -2.72 7.30
CA SER A 44 6.74 -3.76 8.15
C SER A 44 7.18 -5.16 7.73
N GLY A 45 7.30 -5.40 6.43
CA GLY A 45 7.83 -6.64 5.88
C GLY A 45 9.29 -6.90 6.25
N TRP A 46 10.12 -5.85 6.19
CA TRP A 46 11.52 -5.91 6.60
C TRP A 46 11.69 -6.20 8.11
N LEU A 47 10.83 -5.63 8.95
CA LEU A 47 10.90 -5.77 10.41
C LEU A 47 10.31 -7.08 10.93
N PHE A 48 9.18 -7.52 10.37
CA PHE A 48 8.32 -8.58 10.92
C PHE A 48 8.08 -9.75 9.95
N GLY A 49 8.83 -9.80 8.84
CA GLY A 49 8.68 -10.80 7.79
C GLY A 49 7.44 -10.58 6.92
N ALA A 50 7.30 -11.39 5.86
CA ALA A 50 6.22 -11.21 4.88
C ALA A 50 4.83 -11.35 5.51
N ALA A 51 4.56 -12.43 6.23
CA ALA A 51 3.24 -12.70 6.81
C ALA A 51 2.89 -11.72 7.95
N GLY A 52 3.80 -11.58 8.94
CA GLY A 52 3.61 -10.68 10.08
C GLY A 52 3.55 -9.21 9.65
N GLY A 53 4.44 -8.80 8.76
CA GLY A 53 4.46 -7.46 8.17
C GLY A 53 3.21 -7.15 7.35
N THR A 54 2.68 -8.12 6.60
CA THR A 54 1.42 -7.98 5.86
C THR A 54 0.24 -7.81 6.80
N ALA A 55 0.11 -8.67 7.82
CA ALA A 55 -0.98 -8.58 8.78
C ALA A 55 -0.96 -7.23 9.52
N LEU A 56 0.20 -6.81 9.99
CA LEU A 56 0.37 -5.55 10.70
C LEU A 56 0.07 -4.33 9.81
N ALA A 57 0.59 -4.32 8.58
CA ALA A 57 0.31 -3.24 7.62
C ALA A 57 -1.15 -3.21 7.15
N LEU A 58 -1.81 -4.38 7.03
CA LEU A 58 -3.24 -4.44 6.73
C LEU A 58 -4.07 -3.84 7.85
N LEU A 59 -3.76 -4.17 9.10
CA LEU A 59 -4.44 -3.61 10.26
C LEU A 59 -4.20 -2.10 10.35
N ALA A 60 -2.94 -1.66 10.34
CA ALA A 60 -2.58 -0.24 10.47
C ALA A 60 -3.10 0.59 9.29
N GLY A 61 -2.93 0.10 8.06
CA GLY A 61 -3.42 0.74 6.85
C GLY A 61 -4.94 0.84 6.85
N THR A 62 -5.65 -0.24 7.19
CA THR A 62 -7.12 -0.19 7.29
C THR A 62 -7.55 0.81 8.35
N THR A 63 -6.97 0.79 9.56
CA THR A 63 -7.33 1.73 10.63
C THR A 63 -7.09 3.18 10.21
N SER A 64 -5.94 3.49 9.61
CA SER A 64 -5.64 4.82 9.08
C SER A 64 -6.64 5.25 8.00
N ALA A 65 -6.97 4.35 7.07
CA ALA A 65 -7.93 4.60 6.02
C ALA A 65 -9.33 4.89 6.56
N LEU A 66 -9.77 4.16 7.59
CA LEU A 66 -11.05 4.39 8.26
C LEU A 66 -11.07 5.72 9.02
N ILE A 67 -9.98 6.07 9.71
CA ILE A 67 -9.85 7.35 10.42
C ILE A 67 -9.93 8.52 9.43
N ALA A 68 -9.12 8.51 8.36
CA ALA A 68 -9.14 9.56 7.33
C ALA A 68 -10.50 9.71 6.67
N PHE A 69 -11.18 8.59 6.38
CA PHE A 69 -12.53 8.57 5.84
C PHE A 69 -13.55 9.18 6.82
N CYS A 70 -13.49 8.82 8.11
CA CYS A 70 -14.39 9.37 9.12
C CYS A 70 -14.15 10.87 9.34
N ILE A 71 -12.90 11.31 9.37
CA ILE A 71 -12.53 12.73 9.49
C ILE A 71 -13.16 13.53 8.34
N SER A 72 -12.96 13.09 7.09
CA SER A 72 -13.51 13.78 5.91
C SER A 72 -15.02 13.70 5.81
N LYS A 73 -15.63 12.62 6.29
CA LYS A 73 -17.09 12.45 6.31
C LYS A 73 -17.78 13.30 7.38
N SER A 74 -17.06 13.66 8.45
CA SER A 74 -17.59 14.52 9.50
C SER A 74 -17.90 15.92 8.94
N GLN A 75 -18.90 16.61 9.53
CA GLN A 75 -19.38 17.93 9.07
C GLN A 75 -18.33 19.05 9.23
N LEU A 76 -17.13 18.74 9.72
CA LEU A 76 -16.02 19.67 9.93
C LEU A 76 -15.17 19.93 8.67
N PHE A 77 -15.41 19.22 7.56
CA PHE A 77 -14.63 19.35 6.30
C PHE A 77 -15.29 20.10 5.11
N PRO A 78 -16.20 21.09 5.28
CA PRO A 78 -16.91 21.71 4.15
C PRO A 78 -16.03 22.61 3.28
N ALA A 79 -14.89 23.10 3.77
CA ALA A 79 -13.94 23.87 2.97
C ALA A 79 -13.14 22.97 1.99
N ALA A 80 -12.64 21.81 2.45
CA ALA A 80 -11.88 20.91 1.59
C ALA A 80 -12.76 20.10 0.64
N ALA A 81 -14.02 19.80 1.02
CA ALA A 81 -15.00 19.20 0.10
C ALA A 81 -15.29 20.09 -1.12
N ARG A 82 -15.36 21.42 -0.91
CA ARG A 82 -15.52 22.42 -1.99
C ARG A 82 -14.26 22.59 -2.86
N ALA A 83 -13.07 22.40 -2.30
CA ALA A 83 -11.82 22.41 -3.07
C ALA A 83 -11.63 21.12 -3.87
N ALA A 84 -11.93 19.95 -3.29
CA ALA A 84 -11.79 18.64 -3.91
C ALA A 84 -12.77 18.42 -5.08
N SER A 85 -14.00 18.93 -4.96
CA SER A 85 -15.01 18.89 -6.05
C SER A 85 -14.64 19.74 -7.28
N ARG A 86 -13.59 20.57 -7.22
CA ARG A 86 -13.07 21.26 -8.41
C ARG A 86 -12.18 20.37 -9.28
N HIS A 87 -11.72 19.22 -8.77
CA HIS A 87 -10.95 18.26 -9.56
C HIS A 87 -11.89 17.36 -10.37
N ARG A 88 -11.82 17.48 -11.70
CA ARG A 88 -12.64 16.70 -12.66
C ARG A 88 -12.61 15.18 -12.41
N TYR A 89 -11.45 14.65 -12.02
CA TYR A 89 -11.27 13.24 -11.68
C TYR A 89 -12.05 12.87 -10.40
N LEU A 90 -11.92 13.66 -9.33
CA LEU A 90 -12.64 13.41 -8.07
C LEU A 90 -14.15 13.51 -8.24
N ASN A 91 -14.66 14.48 -9.01
CA ASN A 91 -16.10 14.55 -9.33
C ASN A 91 -16.60 13.31 -10.09
N SER A 92 -15.78 12.76 -10.99
CA SER A 92 -16.11 11.52 -11.69
C SER A 92 -16.11 10.32 -10.75
N LEU A 93 -15.22 10.28 -9.76
CA LEU A 93 -15.25 9.26 -8.71
C LEU A 93 -16.49 9.38 -7.82
N LEU A 94 -16.87 10.61 -7.47
CA LEU A 94 -18.07 10.90 -6.66
C LEU A 94 -19.35 10.42 -7.36
N SER A 95 -19.48 10.64 -8.67
CA SER A 95 -20.65 10.17 -9.43
C SER A 95 -20.68 8.64 -9.60
N LEU A 96 -19.53 8.01 -9.85
CA LEU A 96 -19.42 6.54 -9.97
C LEU A 96 -19.65 5.81 -8.64
N SER A 97 -19.33 6.45 -7.52
CA SER A 97 -19.54 5.93 -6.16
C SER A 97 -21.01 5.57 -5.90
N GLN A 98 -21.95 6.31 -6.51
CA GLN A 98 -23.38 6.12 -6.26
C GLN A 98 -23.90 4.77 -6.77
N ASN A 99 -23.39 4.29 -7.91
CA ASN A 99 -23.86 3.07 -8.54
C ASN A 99 -23.09 1.84 -8.04
N ASN A 100 -21.76 1.92 -7.89
CA ASN A 100 -20.91 0.76 -7.60
C ASN A 100 -19.69 1.10 -6.70
N ALA A 101 -19.91 1.73 -5.54
CA ALA A 101 -18.85 2.12 -4.60
C ALA A 101 -17.83 1.00 -4.28
N LEU A 102 -18.30 -0.24 -4.07
CA LEU A 102 -17.41 -1.36 -3.71
C LEU A 102 -16.39 -1.65 -4.81
N LEU A 103 -16.87 -1.84 -6.04
CA LEU A 103 -16.02 -2.15 -7.19
C LEU A 103 -15.09 -0.98 -7.52
N LEU A 104 -15.59 0.25 -7.43
CA LEU A 104 -14.79 1.46 -7.63
C LEU A 104 -13.61 1.51 -6.65
N ILE A 105 -13.88 1.33 -5.35
CA ILE A 105 -12.83 1.38 -4.32
C ILE A 105 -11.83 0.25 -4.53
N LEU A 106 -12.29 -0.96 -4.84
CA LEU A 106 -11.41 -2.09 -5.12
C LEU A 106 -10.48 -1.79 -6.30
N LEU A 107 -11.01 -1.30 -7.41
CA LEU A 107 -10.21 -0.93 -8.59
C LEU A 107 -9.22 0.20 -8.31
N LEU A 108 -9.61 1.20 -7.51
CA LEU A 108 -8.71 2.30 -7.12
C LEU A 108 -7.56 1.80 -6.22
N ARG A 109 -7.84 0.86 -5.30
CA ARG A 109 -6.81 0.25 -4.45
C ARG A 109 -5.87 -0.66 -5.24
N LEU A 110 -6.40 -1.42 -6.19
CA LEU A 110 -5.61 -2.33 -7.03
C LEU A 110 -4.76 -1.58 -8.05
N SER A 111 -5.28 -0.50 -8.63
CA SER A 111 -4.53 0.31 -9.61
C SER A 111 -3.50 1.23 -8.94
N SER A 112 -3.66 1.56 -7.66
CA SER A 112 -2.75 2.42 -6.87
C SER A 112 -2.39 3.75 -7.56
N ILE A 113 -3.27 4.26 -8.44
CA ILE A 113 -3.05 5.51 -9.19
C ILE A 113 -3.01 6.72 -8.26
N LEU A 114 -3.79 6.67 -7.18
CA LEU A 114 -3.89 7.75 -6.21
C LEU A 114 -3.06 7.44 -4.96
N PRO A 115 -2.37 8.45 -4.39
CA PRO A 115 -1.71 8.29 -3.11
C PRO A 115 -2.72 7.91 -2.03
N PHE A 116 -2.27 7.11 -1.07
CA PHE A 116 -3.11 6.46 -0.07
C PHE A 116 -4.00 7.44 0.71
N ALA A 117 -3.40 8.49 1.30
CA ALA A 117 -4.12 9.44 2.14
C ALA A 117 -5.15 10.28 1.35
N PRO A 118 -4.80 10.97 0.24
CA PRO A 118 -5.77 11.73 -0.55
C PRO A 118 -7.00 10.92 -0.96
N LEU A 119 -6.80 9.65 -1.36
CA LEU A 119 -7.88 8.76 -1.74
C LEU A 119 -8.87 8.52 -0.59
N ASN A 120 -8.37 8.31 0.62
CA ASN A 120 -9.21 8.06 1.81
C ASN A 120 -10.09 9.27 2.13
N TYR A 121 -9.51 10.48 2.10
CA TYR A 121 -10.24 11.72 2.33
C TYR A 121 -11.26 12.02 1.22
N ALA A 122 -10.89 11.77 -0.04
CA ALA A 122 -11.80 11.93 -1.18
C ALA A 122 -13.00 10.99 -1.10
N LEU A 123 -12.80 9.75 -0.67
CA LEU A 123 -13.87 8.79 -0.51
C LEU A 123 -14.80 9.14 0.67
N GLY A 124 -14.30 9.77 1.73
CA GLY A 124 -15.14 10.20 2.87
C GLY A 124 -16.14 11.30 2.51
N ILE A 125 -15.79 12.22 1.60
CA ILE A 125 -16.71 13.25 1.08
C ILE A 125 -17.62 12.75 -0.05
N SER A 126 -17.42 11.52 -0.54
CA SER A 126 -18.12 11.01 -1.73
C SER A 126 -19.52 10.43 -1.50
N GLY A 127 -20.02 10.51 -0.27
CA GLY A 127 -21.33 9.96 0.12
C GLY A 127 -21.36 8.44 0.32
N VAL A 128 -20.24 7.73 0.12
CA VAL A 128 -20.15 6.28 0.33
C VAL A 128 -20.47 5.92 1.79
N SER A 129 -21.17 4.79 2.00
CA SER A 129 -21.43 4.29 3.35
C SER A 129 -20.16 3.71 3.98
N PHE A 130 -19.98 3.92 5.28
CA PHE A 130 -18.80 3.44 6.01
C PHE A 130 -18.56 1.94 5.83
N ARG A 131 -19.64 1.15 5.88
CA ARG A 131 -19.58 -0.31 5.69
C ARG A 131 -19.01 -0.69 4.32
N LYS A 132 -19.49 -0.07 3.23
CA LYS A 132 -19.00 -0.33 1.87
C LYS A 132 -17.52 0.07 1.75
N TYR A 133 -17.16 1.23 2.30
CA TYR A 133 -15.78 1.69 2.29
C TYR A 133 -14.83 0.74 3.04
N ALA A 134 -15.23 0.30 4.24
CA ALA A 134 -14.44 -0.58 5.09
C ALA A 134 -14.21 -1.94 4.41
N THR A 135 -15.27 -2.60 3.94
CA THR A 135 -15.14 -3.94 3.32
C THR A 135 -14.33 -3.90 2.03
N ALA A 136 -14.56 -2.91 1.16
CA ALA A 136 -13.79 -2.75 -0.07
C ALA A 136 -12.33 -2.38 0.19
N THR A 137 -12.05 -1.57 1.22
CA THR A 137 -10.68 -1.19 1.57
C THR A 137 -9.90 -2.39 2.11
N VAL A 138 -10.47 -3.17 3.02
CA VAL A 138 -9.83 -4.39 3.53
C VAL A 138 -9.51 -5.33 2.37
N ALA A 139 -10.51 -5.65 1.53
CA ALA A 139 -10.32 -6.55 0.41
C ALA A 139 -9.31 -6.03 -0.63
N GLY A 140 -9.37 -4.73 -0.95
CA GLY A 140 -8.51 -4.11 -1.95
C GLY A 140 -7.06 -3.91 -1.50
N LEU A 141 -6.80 -3.81 -0.20
CA LEU A 141 -5.45 -3.66 0.34
C LEU A 141 -4.67 -4.97 0.38
N ILE A 142 -5.33 -6.11 0.63
CA ILE A 142 -4.67 -7.42 0.80
C ILE A 142 -3.58 -7.69 -0.24
N PRO A 143 -3.86 -7.60 -1.56
CA PRO A 143 -2.88 -8.03 -2.53
C PRO A 143 -1.69 -7.06 -2.61
N GLY A 144 -1.95 -5.75 -2.66
CA GLY A 144 -0.90 -4.74 -2.71
C GLY A 144 -0.04 -4.73 -1.45
N THR A 145 -0.67 -4.85 -0.28
CA THR A 145 0.04 -4.88 1.01
C THR A 145 0.98 -6.07 1.10
N TYR A 146 0.53 -7.25 0.65
CA TYR A 146 1.36 -8.44 0.62
C TYR A 146 2.59 -8.27 -0.30
N VAL A 147 2.42 -7.71 -1.51
CA VAL A 147 3.55 -7.49 -2.42
C VAL A 147 4.60 -6.58 -1.79
N TYR A 148 4.18 -5.45 -1.22
CA TYR A 148 5.12 -4.50 -0.59
C TYR A 148 5.80 -5.10 0.65
N ALA A 149 5.07 -5.80 1.50
CA ALA A 149 5.65 -6.44 2.69
C ALA A 149 6.61 -7.58 2.30
N ALA A 150 6.25 -8.41 1.31
CA ALA A 150 7.15 -9.46 0.81
C ALA A 150 8.43 -8.87 0.18
N ALA A 151 8.32 -7.75 -0.56
CA ALA A 151 9.49 -7.06 -1.08
C ALA A 151 10.41 -6.56 0.06
N GLY A 152 9.83 -6.06 1.15
CA GLY A 152 10.57 -5.68 2.35
C GLY A 152 11.28 -6.84 3.03
N SER A 153 10.63 -8.01 3.14
CA SER A 153 11.22 -9.18 3.79
C SER A 153 12.39 -9.78 2.99
N VAL A 154 12.34 -9.71 1.66
CA VAL A 154 13.47 -10.16 0.82
C VAL A 154 14.72 -9.30 1.09
N ILE A 155 14.56 -8.01 1.39
CA ILE A 155 15.70 -7.13 1.71
C ILE A 155 16.34 -7.55 3.05
N SER A 156 15.56 -7.95 4.05
CA SER A 156 16.11 -8.45 5.31
C SER A 156 16.87 -9.75 5.13
N ASP A 157 16.34 -10.67 4.32
CA ASP A 157 16.98 -11.97 4.06
C ASP A 157 18.32 -11.80 3.33
N LEU A 158 18.39 -10.87 2.37
CA LEU A 158 19.62 -10.55 1.66
C LEU A 158 20.70 -9.96 2.59
N GLN A 159 20.31 -9.11 3.56
CA GLN A 159 21.25 -8.57 4.54
C GLN A 159 21.83 -9.66 5.43
N VAL A 160 21.04 -10.65 5.84
CA VAL A 160 21.51 -11.78 6.65
C VAL A 160 22.54 -12.64 5.89
N LEU A 161 22.31 -12.86 4.58
CA LEU A 161 23.25 -13.57 3.71
C LEU A 161 24.57 -12.83 3.52
N LEU A 162 24.52 -11.51 3.33
CA LEU A 162 25.72 -10.69 3.07
C LEU A 162 26.60 -10.51 4.31
N HIS A 163 26.03 -10.51 5.52
CA HIS A 163 26.79 -10.40 6.77
C HIS A 163 27.32 -11.75 7.29
N GLY A 164 27.26 -12.83 6.49
CA GLY A 164 27.98 -14.09 6.74
C GLY A 164 27.43 -14.96 7.86
N GLY A 165 26.21 -14.70 8.35
CA GLY A 165 25.64 -15.42 9.50
C GLY A 165 25.09 -16.83 9.18
N PHE A 166 24.83 -17.15 7.90
CA PHE A 166 24.23 -18.41 7.46
C PHE A 166 24.69 -18.80 6.05
N SER A 167 24.71 -20.10 5.74
CA SER A 167 24.97 -20.60 4.38
C SER A 167 23.74 -20.40 3.50
N VAL A 168 23.91 -20.23 2.18
CA VAL A 168 22.81 -20.08 1.21
C VAL A 168 21.77 -21.21 1.34
N ARG A 169 22.23 -22.41 1.69
CA ARG A 169 21.37 -23.57 1.96
C ARG A 169 20.48 -23.41 3.20
N ASP A 170 21.00 -22.85 4.28
CA ASP A 170 20.25 -22.67 5.54
C ASP A 170 19.13 -21.64 5.38
N VAL A 171 19.39 -20.61 4.57
CA VAL A 171 18.42 -19.59 4.21
C VAL A 171 17.36 -20.14 3.25
N LEU A 172 17.75 -20.90 2.22
CA LEU A 172 16.79 -21.54 1.30
C LEU A 172 15.91 -22.61 1.99
N GLN A 173 16.39 -23.24 3.06
CA GLN A 173 15.64 -24.25 3.81
C GLN A 173 14.62 -23.65 4.80
N ARG A 174 14.69 -22.34 5.09
CA ARG A 174 13.63 -21.69 5.88
C ARG A 174 12.36 -21.58 5.03
N ALA A 175 11.27 -22.14 5.56
CA ALA A 175 9.95 -22.08 4.94
C ALA A 175 9.52 -20.63 4.63
N ASP A 176 9.97 -19.67 5.43
CA ASP A 176 9.68 -18.23 5.29
C ASP A 176 10.30 -17.61 4.02
N VAL A 177 11.44 -18.11 3.57
CA VAL A 177 12.17 -17.59 2.39
C VAL A 177 11.54 -18.11 1.11
N LEU A 178 11.24 -19.42 1.05
CA LEU A 178 10.54 -20.00 -0.11
C LEU A 178 9.14 -19.42 -0.27
N THR A 179 8.42 -19.21 0.84
CA THR A 179 7.12 -18.53 0.82
C THR A 179 7.26 -17.07 0.44
N GLY A 180 8.26 -16.34 0.95
CA GLY A 180 8.56 -14.96 0.56
C GLY A 180 8.95 -14.79 -0.91
N MET A 181 9.72 -15.71 -1.49
CA MET A 181 10.06 -15.69 -2.92
C MET A 181 8.87 -16.02 -3.80
N ALA A 182 8.09 -17.05 -3.44
CA ALA A 182 6.84 -17.38 -4.13
C ALA A 182 5.82 -16.24 -4.03
N ALA A 183 5.79 -15.53 -2.90
CA ALA A 183 4.99 -14.34 -2.66
C ALA A 183 5.33 -13.20 -3.60
N VAL A 184 6.63 -12.88 -3.72
CA VAL A 184 7.12 -11.83 -4.61
C VAL A 184 6.82 -12.19 -6.06
N ALA A 185 7.07 -13.44 -6.46
CA ALA A 185 6.74 -13.91 -7.80
C ALA A 185 5.23 -13.81 -8.09
N ALA A 186 4.38 -14.26 -7.16
CA ALA A 186 2.93 -14.16 -7.29
C ALA A 186 2.43 -12.72 -7.27
N GLY A 187 3.04 -11.86 -6.45
CA GLY A 187 2.75 -10.43 -6.35
C GLY A 187 3.13 -9.67 -7.63
N LEU A 188 4.30 -9.94 -8.19
CA LEU A 188 4.73 -9.43 -9.49
C LEU A 188 3.83 -9.94 -10.61
N MET A 189 3.42 -11.22 -10.56
CA MET A 189 2.48 -11.79 -11.51
C MET A 189 1.10 -11.12 -11.39
N LEU A 190 0.63 -10.84 -10.17
CA LEU A 190 -0.64 -10.17 -9.93
C LEU A 190 -0.58 -8.70 -10.38
N LEU A 191 0.47 -7.97 -10.06
CA LEU A 191 0.70 -6.61 -10.56
C LEU A 191 0.77 -6.59 -12.08
N PHE A 192 1.47 -7.55 -12.70
CA PHE A 192 1.51 -7.70 -14.14
C PHE A 192 0.12 -7.97 -14.72
N VAL A 193 -0.68 -8.85 -14.11
CA VAL A 193 -2.06 -9.15 -14.54
C VAL A 193 -2.96 -7.93 -14.37
N ILE A 194 -2.90 -7.21 -13.25
CA ILE A 194 -3.66 -5.98 -13.01
C ILE A 194 -3.28 -4.92 -14.04
N ASN A 195 -1.99 -4.71 -14.28
CA ASN A 195 -1.51 -3.72 -15.25
C ASN A 195 -1.89 -4.12 -16.70
N LYS A 196 -1.87 -5.42 -17.01
CA LYS A 196 -2.31 -5.98 -18.29
C LYS A 196 -3.83 -5.86 -18.49
N MET A 197 -4.64 -6.13 -17.46
CA MET A 197 -6.09 -5.95 -17.49
C MET A 197 -6.46 -4.47 -17.58
N PHE A 198 -5.76 -3.59 -16.85
CA PHE A 198 -5.95 -2.15 -16.89
C PHE A 198 -5.69 -1.58 -18.29
N LYS A 199 -4.60 -2.00 -18.96
CA LYS A 199 -4.33 -1.64 -20.36
C LYS A 199 -5.42 -2.12 -21.32
N ARG A 200 -6.03 -3.28 -21.08
CA ARG A 200 -7.15 -3.80 -21.89
C ARG A 200 -8.45 -3.01 -21.68
N ILE A 201 -8.70 -2.52 -20.47
CA ILE A 201 -9.93 -1.79 -20.13
C ILE A 201 -9.85 -0.31 -20.51
N THR A 202 -8.68 0.31 -20.36
CA THR A 202 -8.52 1.76 -20.62
C THR A 202 -8.10 2.09 -22.05
N GLY A 203 -7.66 1.11 -22.84
CA GLY A 203 -7.38 1.30 -24.26
C GLY A 203 -6.33 2.39 -24.57
N ILE A 204 -5.49 2.77 -23.61
CA ILE A 204 -4.41 3.74 -23.81
C ILE A 204 -3.20 2.98 -24.35
N PRO A 205 -2.83 3.14 -25.63
CA PRO A 205 -1.56 2.64 -26.13
C PRO A 205 -0.47 3.48 -25.48
N ALA A 206 0.50 2.81 -24.84
CA ALA A 206 1.76 3.45 -24.48
C ALA A 206 2.57 3.65 -25.77
N ASP A 207 2.19 4.62 -26.59
CA ASP A 207 3.01 5.06 -27.71
C ASP A 207 3.48 6.49 -27.47
N THR A 208 4.72 6.60 -27.00
CA THR A 208 5.55 7.78 -27.13
C THR A 208 6.78 7.44 -27.96
N ARG A 209 6.60 6.91 -29.18
CA ARG A 209 7.59 7.15 -30.22
C ARG A 209 7.47 8.61 -30.66
N HIS A 210 8.38 9.42 -30.14
CA HIS A 210 8.54 10.78 -30.60
C HIS A 210 8.86 10.76 -32.10
N ASN A 211 7.97 11.43 -32.82
CA ASN A 211 8.01 11.77 -34.23
C ASN A 211 9.41 12.26 -34.67
N LYS A 212 9.98 11.59 -35.67
CA LYS A 212 11.03 12.15 -36.52
C LYS A 212 10.42 13.31 -37.31
N THR A 213 10.71 14.54 -36.89
CA THR A 213 10.60 15.70 -37.77
C THR A 213 11.82 16.58 -37.55
N GLY A 214 12.71 16.57 -38.52
CA GLY A 214 13.92 17.37 -38.59
C GLY A 214 14.58 17.18 -39.95
N ASP A 215 13.79 17.36 -41.01
CA ASP A 215 14.27 17.57 -42.37
C ASP A 215 14.23 19.07 -42.63
N ARG A 216 15.40 19.71 -42.62
CA ARG A 216 15.78 20.93 -43.35
C ARG A 216 17.29 21.02 -43.41
#